data_AF-A0A662U311-F1
#
_entry.id   AF-A0A662U311-F1
#
_cell.length_a   1.000
_cell.length_b   1.000
_cell.length_c   1.000
_cell.angle_alpha   90.00
_cell.angle_beta   90.00
_cell.angle_gamma   90.00
#
_symmetry.space_group_name_H-M   'P 1'
#
loop_
_entity.id
_entity.type
_entity.pdbx_description
1 polymer ?
#
loop_
_entity_poly.entity_id
_entity_poly.type
_entity_poly.pdbx_seq_one_letter_code
_entity_poly.pdbx_strand_id
1 'polypeptide(L)'
;PRLSELIQIFHRKGLTTFLVTRAIRPDVLADLDEEPSQLYVSFEAWNKEMYNKLNVPLAPRLWELSLKTLEILPSFTCPTVMRITVMKGINMGEKDAEGFAKLVELAQPTYVEVKAYMHVGASTKRLPRSAMPKHGEVRAFAKLISEKTGYPIVSESVPSRVVLLSRLKKPIRLGKGCPEGWKTPDIGGEESGEYGRYASEI
;
A
#
# COMPACT_ATOMS: atom_id res chain seq x y z
N PRO A 1 19.98 -2.52 -10.48
CA PRO A 1 20.76 -3.78 -10.41
C PRO A 1 21.52 -3.86 -9.06
N ARG A 2 21.67 -5.06 -8.48
CA ARG A 2 22.16 -5.34 -7.10
C ARG A 2 21.16 -5.18 -5.94
N LEU A 3 19.85 -5.23 -6.23
CA LEU A 3 18.82 -5.19 -5.19
C LEU A 3 18.86 -6.45 -4.30
N SER A 4 18.94 -7.63 -4.92
CA SER A 4 19.09 -8.93 -4.24
C SER A 4 20.28 -8.92 -3.28
N GLU A 5 21.47 -8.54 -3.76
CA GLU A 5 22.69 -8.45 -2.96
C GLU A 5 22.55 -7.51 -1.75
N LEU A 6 21.83 -6.39 -1.91
CA LEU A 6 21.57 -5.44 -0.83
C LEU A 6 20.68 -6.07 0.26
N ILE A 7 19.61 -6.77 -0.13
CA ILE A 7 18.73 -7.49 0.81
C ILE A 7 19.54 -8.54 1.58
N GLN A 8 20.35 -9.33 0.88
CA GLN A 8 21.22 -10.34 1.50
C GLN A 8 22.19 -9.71 2.53
N ILE A 9 22.78 -8.55 2.24
CA ILE A 9 23.66 -7.85 3.19
C ILE A 9 22.89 -7.44 4.46
N PHE A 10 21.66 -6.95 4.34
CA PHE A 10 20.84 -6.58 5.49
C PHE A 10 20.45 -7.80 6.32
N HIS A 11 20.02 -8.89 5.68
CA HIS A 11 19.68 -10.14 6.37
C HIS A 11 20.88 -10.74 7.09
N ARG A 12 22.10 -10.72 6.50
CA ARG A 12 23.34 -11.15 7.17
C ARG A 12 23.67 -10.34 8.42
N LYS A 13 23.16 -9.11 8.53
CA LYS A 13 23.30 -8.26 9.73
C LYS A 13 22.15 -8.41 10.72
N GLY A 14 21.22 -9.34 10.49
CA GLY A 14 20.04 -9.56 11.33
C GLY A 14 18.98 -8.46 11.22
N LEU A 15 18.99 -7.68 10.13
CA LEU A 15 18.01 -6.62 9.89
C LEU A 15 16.85 -7.16 9.05
N THR A 16 15.64 -6.67 9.33
CA THR A 16 14.47 -6.91 8.48
C THR A 16 14.40 -5.88 7.36
N THR A 17 13.93 -6.30 6.17
CA THR A 17 13.84 -5.42 4.99
C THR A 17 12.42 -5.32 4.47
N PHE A 18 11.99 -4.09 4.22
CA PHE A 18 10.68 -3.78 3.65
C PHE A 18 10.93 -3.15 2.28
N LEU A 19 10.66 -3.88 1.21
CA LEU A 19 10.87 -3.40 -0.16
C LEU A 19 9.58 -2.77 -0.68
N VAL A 20 9.61 -1.47 -0.98
CA VAL A 20 8.47 -0.77 -1.60
C VAL A 20 8.77 -0.49 -3.07
N THR A 21 7.87 -0.93 -3.96
CA THR A 21 8.02 -0.77 -5.40
C THR A 21 6.73 -0.29 -6.07
N ARG A 22 6.90 0.36 -7.23
CA ARG A 22 5.81 0.74 -8.16
C ARG A 22 5.40 -0.39 -9.10
N ALA A 23 5.98 -1.58 -8.91
CA ALA A 23 5.65 -2.79 -9.66
C ALA A 23 5.96 -2.71 -11.17
N ILE A 24 6.76 -1.76 -11.65
CA ILE A 24 7.03 -1.60 -13.09
C ILE A 24 8.18 -2.48 -13.63
N ARG A 25 8.82 -3.27 -12.75
CA ARG A 25 9.97 -4.13 -13.08
C ARG A 25 9.74 -5.55 -12.58
N PRO A 26 8.81 -6.31 -13.21
CA PRO A 26 8.58 -7.71 -12.87
C PRO A 26 9.84 -8.56 -13.04
N ASP A 27 10.69 -8.23 -14.02
CA ASP A 27 11.99 -8.86 -14.25
C ASP A 27 12.90 -8.77 -13.02
N VAL A 28 13.02 -7.60 -12.41
CA VAL A 28 13.87 -7.41 -11.21
C VAL A 28 13.33 -8.18 -10.01
N LEU A 29 12.01 -8.32 -9.90
CA LEU A 29 11.37 -9.04 -8.80
C LEU A 29 11.44 -10.55 -8.99
N ALA A 30 11.31 -11.05 -10.22
CA ALA A 30 11.43 -12.47 -10.54
C ALA A 30 12.88 -12.98 -10.37
N ASP A 31 13.87 -12.10 -10.57
CA ASP A 31 15.30 -12.43 -10.46
C ASP A 31 15.87 -12.19 -9.05
N LEU A 32 15.03 -12.07 -8.01
CA LEU A 32 15.53 -11.93 -6.63
C LEU A 32 16.04 -13.27 -6.10
N ASP A 33 17.34 -13.39 -5.86
CA ASP A 33 17.92 -14.54 -5.16
C ASP A 33 17.47 -14.62 -3.69
N GLU A 34 17.29 -13.46 -3.06
CA GLU A 34 16.81 -13.33 -1.68
C GLU A 34 15.58 -12.40 -1.65
N GLU A 35 14.46 -12.92 -1.17
CA GLU A 35 13.25 -12.13 -0.94
C GLU A 35 13.41 -11.16 0.24
N PRO A 36 12.77 -9.98 0.22
CA PRO A 36 12.73 -9.11 1.38
C PRO A 36 11.92 -9.73 2.53
N SER A 37 12.11 -9.28 3.76
CA SER A 37 11.23 -9.68 4.87
C SER A 37 9.75 -9.34 4.64
N GLN A 38 9.44 -8.28 3.87
CA GLN A 38 8.10 -7.96 3.40
C GLN A 38 8.16 -7.16 2.08
N LEU A 39 7.34 -7.52 1.10
CA LEU A 39 7.26 -6.85 -0.21
C LEU A 39 6.00 -5.99 -0.33
N TYR A 40 6.17 -4.73 -0.69
CA TYR A 40 5.09 -3.77 -0.93
C TYR A 40 5.01 -3.38 -2.40
N VAL A 41 3.84 -3.59 -3.01
CA VAL A 41 3.48 -3.00 -4.30
C VAL A 41 2.51 -1.83 -4.07
N SER A 42 2.83 -0.65 -4.59
CA SER A 42 2.03 0.56 -4.38
C SER A 42 1.24 0.95 -5.63
N PHE A 43 -0.07 1.11 -5.47
CA PHE A 43 -1.00 1.47 -6.54
C PHE A 43 -1.91 2.62 -6.12
N GLU A 44 -2.08 3.58 -7.02
CA GLU A 44 -3.07 4.66 -6.95
C GLU A 44 -4.10 4.56 -8.09
N ALA A 45 -3.88 3.64 -9.04
CA ALA A 45 -4.68 3.43 -10.24
C ALA A 45 -5.11 1.95 -10.39
N TRP A 46 -6.35 1.73 -10.84
CA TRP A 46 -6.89 0.39 -11.12
C TRP A 46 -7.09 0.10 -12.62
N ASN A 47 -6.89 1.08 -13.49
CA ASN A 47 -6.91 0.92 -14.94
C ASN A 47 -5.85 1.79 -15.63
N LYS A 48 -5.63 1.53 -16.92
CA LYS A 48 -4.62 2.21 -17.73
C LYS A 48 -4.86 3.71 -17.89
N GLU A 49 -6.11 4.14 -18.01
CA GLU A 49 -6.46 5.56 -18.16
C GLU A 49 -6.07 6.34 -16.89
N MET A 50 -6.49 5.84 -15.73
CA MET A 50 -6.17 6.43 -14.45
C MET A 50 -4.66 6.37 -14.17
N TYR A 51 -4.00 5.27 -14.53
CA TYR A 51 -2.55 5.14 -14.44
C TYR A 51 -1.85 6.23 -15.26
N ASN A 52 -2.21 6.41 -16.53
CA ASN A 52 -1.59 7.44 -17.35
C ASN A 52 -1.80 8.86 -16.78
N LYS A 53 -2.99 9.13 -16.25
CA LYS A 53 -3.34 10.44 -15.68
C LYS A 53 -2.59 10.74 -14.38
N LEU A 54 -2.53 9.78 -13.45
CA LEU A 54 -1.94 9.99 -12.12
C LEU A 54 -0.42 9.79 -12.13
N ASN A 55 0.05 8.82 -12.91
CA ASN A 55 1.42 8.33 -12.84
C ASN A 55 2.34 9.02 -13.85
N VAL A 56 1.79 9.61 -14.92
CA VAL A 56 2.51 10.27 -16.01
C VAL A 56 3.74 9.45 -16.43
N PRO A 57 3.54 8.20 -16.90
CA PRO A 57 4.64 7.28 -17.13
C PRO A 57 5.58 7.79 -18.23
N LEU A 58 6.88 7.75 -17.97
CA LEU A 58 7.91 8.17 -18.94
C LEU A 58 8.23 7.12 -19.99
N ALA A 59 7.73 5.89 -19.82
CA ALA A 59 7.94 4.79 -20.75
C ALA A 59 6.60 4.14 -21.13
N PRO A 60 6.49 3.58 -22.34
CA PRO A 60 5.29 2.86 -22.75
C PRO A 60 5.17 1.54 -21.99
N ARG A 61 3.94 1.02 -21.93
CA ARG A 61 3.60 -0.31 -21.37
C ARG A 61 3.87 -0.50 -19.87
N LEU A 62 4.14 0.56 -19.12
CA LEU A 62 4.40 0.42 -17.68
C LEU A 62 3.19 -0.08 -16.89
N TRP A 63 1.97 0.22 -17.33
CA TRP A 63 0.75 -0.34 -16.74
C TRP A 63 0.70 -1.87 -16.90
N GLU A 64 0.97 -2.36 -18.10
CA GLU A 64 0.99 -3.79 -18.40
C GLU A 64 2.11 -4.51 -17.64
N LEU A 65 3.27 -3.87 -17.44
CA LEU A 65 4.33 -4.40 -16.59
C LEU A 65 3.92 -4.44 -15.10
N SER A 66 3.19 -3.42 -14.62
CA SER A 66 2.60 -3.43 -13.28
C SER A 66 1.65 -4.60 -13.07
N LEU A 67 0.82 -4.93 -14.06
CA LEU A 67 -0.06 -6.11 -14.00
C LEU A 67 0.74 -7.42 -13.95
N LYS A 68 1.80 -7.54 -14.76
CA LYS A 68 2.71 -8.71 -14.68
C LYS A 68 3.36 -8.88 -13.31
N THR A 69 3.69 -7.79 -12.63
CA THR A 69 4.18 -7.88 -11.25
C THR A 69 3.09 -8.36 -10.29
N LEU A 70 1.83 -7.96 -10.48
CA LEU A 70 0.73 -8.50 -9.67
C LEU A 70 0.53 -10.01 -9.92
N GLU A 71 0.65 -10.47 -11.17
CA GLU A 71 0.54 -11.89 -11.53
C GLU A 71 1.58 -12.78 -10.85
N ILE A 72 2.81 -12.29 -10.63
CA ILE A 72 3.87 -13.05 -9.94
C ILE A 72 3.84 -12.87 -8.42
N LEU A 73 3.06 -11.93 -7.89
CA LEU A 73 3.03 -11.65 -6.45
C LEU A 73 2.67 -12.88 -5.58
N PRO A 74 1.78 -13.80 -6.01
CA PRO A 74 1.51 -15.04 -5.28
C PRO A 74 2.66 -16.03 -5.21
N SER A 75 3.72 -15.89 -6.04
CA SER A 75 4.88 -16.80 -6.00
C SER A 75 5.89 -16.46 -4.91
N PHE A 76 5.75 -15.30 -4.26
CA PHE A 76 6.63 -14.88 -3.16
C PHE A 76 6.31 -15.65 -1.89
N THR A 77 7.35 -16.08 -1.17
CA THR A 77 7.24 -16.75 0.13
C THR A 77 7.16 -15.76 1.28
N CYS A 78 7.72 -14.56 1.12
CA CYS A 78 7.59 -13.47 2.08
C CYS A 78 6.16 -12.90 2.08
N PRO A 79 5.73 -12.26 3.18
CA PRO A 79 4.47 -11.53 3.20
C PRO A 79 4.48 -10.43 2.13
N THR A 80 3.38 -10.35 1.38
CA THR A 80 3.18 -9.34 0.32
C THR A 80 2.07 -8.36 0.71
N VAL A 81 2.26 -7.10 0.36
CA VAL A 81 1.32 -6.01 0.65
C VAL A 81 0.96 -5.28 -0.62
N MET A 82 -0.33 -5.23 -0.94
CA MET A 82 -0.85 -4.29 -1.93
C MET A 82 -1.31 -3.02 -1.22
N ARG A 83 -0.52 -1.94 -1.36
CA ARG A 83 -0.86 -0.64 -0.79
C ARG A 83 -1.62 0.20 -1.80
N ILE A 84 -2.88 0.48 -1.51
CA ILE A 84 -3.78 1.32 -2.30
C ILE A 84 -3.78 2.73 -1.70
N THR A 85 -3.24 3.70 -2.44
CA THR A 85 -3.26 5.11 -2.02
C THR A 85 -4.51 5.79 -2.54
N VAL A 86 -5.36 6.26 -1.63
CA VAL A 86 -6.68 6.80 -1.94
C VAL A 86 -6.73 8.32 -1.79
N MET A 87 -7.46 8.96 -2.70
CA MET A 87 -7.58 10.40 -2.86
C MET A 87 -9.05 10.76 -3.06
N LYS A 88 -9.54 11.68 -2.22
CA LYS A 88 -10.93 12.12 -2.24
C LYS A 88 -11.26 12.78 -3.57
N GLY A 89 -12.37 12.35 -4.17
CA GLY A 89 -12.85 12.86 -5.46
C GLY A 89 -12.04 12.38 -6.68
N ILE A 90 -11.11 11.42 -6.50
CA ILE A 90 -10.26 10.92 -7.58
C ILE A 90 -10.44 9.42 -7.78
N ASN A 91 -10.21 8.60 -6.75
CA ASN A 91 -10.17 7.13 -6.87
C ASN A 91 -10.86 6.41 -5.68
N MET A 92 -11.95 6.99 -5.16
CA MET A 92 -12.67 6.51 -3.98
C MET A 92 -14.17 6.21 -4.22
N GLY A 93 -14.60 6.04 -5.47
CA GLY A 93 -15.98 5.66 -5.81
C GLY A 93 -16.21 4.15 -5.87
N GLU A 94 -17.46 3.71 -5.97
CA GLU A 94 -17.83 2.29 -6.09
C GLU A 94 -17.12 1.56 -7.23
N LYS A 95 -17.10 2.17 -8.42
CA LYS A 95 -16.37 1.69 -9.59
C LYS A 95 -14.87 1.55 -9.34
N ASP A 96 -14.30 2.41 -8.49
CA ASP A 96 -12.89 2.34 -8.13
C ASP A 96 -12.64 1.16 -7.18
N ALA A 97 -13.52 0.95 -6.21
CA ALA A 97 -13.46 -0.21 -5.33
C ALA A 97 -13.57 -1.53 -6.12
N GLU A 98 -14.43 -1.61 -7.13
CA GLU A 98 -14.50 -2.76 -8.05
C GLU A 98 -13.22 -2.97 -8.85
N GLY A 99 -12.65 -1.88 -9.37
CA GLY A 99 -11.39 -1.93 -10.10
C GLY A 99 -10.24 -2.42 -9.23
N PHE A 100 -10.09 -1.87 -8.02
CA PHE A 100 -9.06 -2.31 -7.08
C PHE A 100 -9.30 -3.74 -6.59
N ALA A 101 -10.55 -4.15 -6.38
CA ALA A 101 -10.88 -5.53 -6.02
C ALA A 101 -10.38 -6.53 -7.07
N LYS A 102 -10.53 -6.23 -8.37
CA LYS A 102 -9.97 -7.06 -9.45
C LYS A 102 -8.44 -7.18 -9.38
N LEU A 103 -7.76 -6.09 -9.03
CA LEU A 103 -6.30 -6.13 -8.86
C LEU A 103 -5.87 -6.91 -7.60
N VAL A 104 -6.61 -6.78 -6.50
CA VAL A 104 -6.39 -7.56 -5.28
C VAL A 104 -6.60 -9.06 -5.56
N GLU A 105 -7.65 -9.42 -6.30
CA GLU A 105 -7.89 -10.80 -6.71
C GLU A 105 -6.81 -11.34 -7.66
N LEU A 106 -6.24 -10.49 -8.52
CA LEU A 106 -5.10 -10.89 -9.35
C LEU A 106 -3.84 -11.15 -8.51
N ALA A 107 -3.58 -10.28 -7.52
CA ALA A 107 -2.34 -10.26 -6.77
C ALA A 107 -2.32 -11.21 -5.55
N GLN A 108 -3.50 -11.59 -5.02
CA GLN A 108 -3.68 -12.38 -3.80
C GLN A 108 -2.70 -12.01 -2.66
N PRO A 109 -2.55 -10.72 -2.30
CA PRO A 109 -1.52 -10.30 -1.34
C PRO A 109 -1.83 -10.84 0.06
N THR A 110 -0.82 -10.93 0.93
CA THR A 110 -1.04 -11.24 2.35
C THR A 110 -1.86 -10.14 3.05
N TYR A 111 -1.58 -8.89 2.69
CA TYR A 111 -2.23 -7.71 3.25
C TYR A 111 -2.65 -6.74 2.15
N VAL A 112 -3.79 -6.07 2.36
CA VAL A 112 -4.18 -4.89 1.59
C VAL A 112 -4.16 -3.70 2.53
N GLU A 113 -3.39 -2.67 2.20
CA GLU A 113 -3.34 -1.42 2.95
C GLU A 113 -4.04 -0.32 2.17
N VAL A 114 -5.17 0.17 2.68
CA VAL A 114 -5.86 1.33 2.11
C VAL A 114 -5.42 2.56 2.89
N LYS A 115 -4.65 3.45 2.25
CA LYS A 115 -4.00 4.59 2.91
C LYS A 115 -4.37 5.91 2.24
N ALA A 116 -4.68 6.92 3.05
CA ALA A 116 -4.90 8.28 2.55
C ALA A 116 -3.67 8.83 1.83
N TYR A 117 -3.91 9.54 0.73
CA TYR A 117 -3.00 10.56 0.25
C TYR A 117 -2.82 11.64 1.32
N MET A 118 -1.58 12.01 1.62
CA MET A 118 -1.23 13.10 2.52
C MET A 118 -0.70 14.30 1.71
N HIS A 119 -1.22 15.50 2.00
CA HIS A 119 -0.87 16.72 1.28
C HIS A 119 0.51 17.26 1.69
N VAL A 120 1.58 16.59 1.24
CA VAL A 120 2.98 16.89 1.58
C VAL A 120 3.94 16.74 0.40
N GLY A 121 5.07 17.45 0.44
CA GLY A 121 6.12 17.35 -0.56
C GLY A 121 5.67 17.80 -1.96
N ALA A 122 6.20 17.18 -3.01
CA ALA A 122 5.92 17.57 -4.40
C ALA A 122 4.46 17.36 -4.83
N SER A 123 3.69 16.59 -4.07
CA SER A 123 2.28 16.33 -4.37
C SER A 123 1.38 17.56 -4.23
N THR A 124 1.76 18.51 -3.35
CA THR A 124 1.01 19.76 -3.11
C THR A 124 0.95 20.66 -4.34
N LYS A 125 1.88 20.48 -5.29
CA LYS A 125 1.88 21.18 -6.59
C LYS A 125 0.88 20.62 -7.59
N ARG A 126 0.33 19.43 -7.32
CA ARG A 126 -0.52 18.67 -8.27
C ARG A 126 -1.91 18.39 -7.73
N LEU A 127 -2.06 18.24 -6.41
CA LEU A 127 -3.30 17.86 -5.76
C LEU A 127 -3.63 18.84 -4.63
N PRO A 128 -4.88 19.34 -4.54
CA PRO A 128 -5.29 20.22 -3.46
C PRO A 128 -5.37 19.49 -2.12
N ARG A 129 -5.28 20.21 -1.00
CA ARG A 129 -5.45 19.64 0.35
C ARG A 129 -6.82 18.98 0.53
N SER A 130 -7.85 19.43 -0.18
CA SER A 130 -9.19 18.81 -0.17
C SER A 130 -9.22 17.40 -0.77
N ALA A 131 -8.20 16.99 -1.53
CA ALA A 131 -8.06 15.62 -2.03
C ALA A 131 -7.53 14.64 -0.97
N MET A 132 -7.06 15.13 0.19
CA MET A 132 -6.64 14.30 1.33
C MET A 132 -7.87 13.82 2.12
N PRO A 133 -8.25 12.52 2.04
CA PRO A 133 -9.41 12.02 2.76
C PRO A 133 -9.16 11.98 4.27
N LYS A 134 -10.24 12.12 5.05
CA LYS A 134 -10.27 11.81 6.48
C LYS A 134 -10.19 10.30 6.69
N HIS A 135 -9.77 9.86 7.88
CA HIS A 135 -9.69 8.44 8.22
C HIS A 135 -11.04 7.73 8.08
N GLY A 136 -12.13 8.38 8.51
CA GLY A 136 -13.48 7.83 8.33
C GLY A 136 -13.84 7.55 6.85
N GLU A 137 -13.37 8.40 5.93
CA GLU A 137 -13.57 8.22 4.49
C GLU A 137 -12.71 7.08 3.93
N VAL A 138 -11.45 6.96 4.39
CA VAL A 138 -10.57 5.83 4.07
C VAL A 138 -11.20 4.52 4.55
N ARG A 139 -11.72 4.49 5.78
CA ARG A 139 -12.35 3.31 6.36
C ARG A 139 -13.63 2.91 5.65
N ALA A 140 -14.44 3.88 5.22
CA ALA A 140 -15.62 3.61 4.41
C ALA A 140 -15.23 2.96 3.06
N PHE A 141 -14.22 3.49 2.38
CA PHE A 141 -13.74 2.93 1.12
C PHE A 141 -13.07 1.55 1.29
N ALA A 142 -12.29 1.37 2.36
CA ALA A 142 -11.70 0.08 2.72
C ALA A 142 -12.78 -0.99 2.95
N LYS A 143 -13.92 -0.61 3.52
CA LYS A 143 -15.07 -1.52 3.69
C LYS A 143 -15.61 -2.01 2.34
N LEU A 144 -15.70 -1.14 1.33
CA LEU A 144 -16.12 -1.53 -0.01
C LEU A 144 -15.16 -2.54 -0.64
N ILE A 145 -13.85 -2.32 -0.50
CA ILE A 145 -12.83 -3.28 -0.97
C ILE A 145 -12.97 -4.60 -0.21
N SER A 146 -13.17 -4.55 1.11
CA SER A 146 -13.34 -5.71 1.98
C SER A 146 -14.52 -6.58 1.53
N GLU A 147 -15.69 -5.97 1.30
CA GLU A 147 -16.90 -6.65 0.86
C GLU A 147 -16.73 -7.30 -0.53
N LYS A 148 -15.99 -6.65 -1.45
CA LYS A 148 -15.78 -7.15 -2.82
C LYS A 148 -14.69 -8.23 -2.94
N THR A 149 -13.75 -8.32 -2.00
CA THR A 149 -12.59 -9.24 -2.07
C THR A 149 -12.61 -10.34 -0.99
N GLY A 150 -13.46 -10.20 0.02
CA GLY A 150 -13.45 -11.08 1.20
C GLY A 150 -12.20 -10.93 2.07
N TYR A 151 -11.42 -9.85 1.93
CA TYR A 151 -10.36 -9.49 2.88
C TYR A 151 -10.99 -8.69 4.03
N PRO A 152 -11.23 -9.26 5.23
CA PRO A 152 -11.80 -8.50 6.33
C PRO A 152 -10.86 -7.38 6.79
N ILE A 153 -11.43 -6.28 7.32
CA ILE A 153 -10.67 -5.25 8.03
C ILE A 153 -10.17 -5.87 9.34
N VAL A 154 -8.87 -5.74 9.59
CA VAL A 154 -8.20 -6.37 10.73
C VAL A 154 -7.51 -5.40 11.67
N SER A 155 -7.17 -4.20 11.19
CA SER A 155 -6.58 -3.14 12.01
C SER A 155 -6.69 -1.80 11.28
N GLU A 156 -6.42 -0.71 12.00
CA GLU A 156 -6.39 0.63 11.45
C GLU A 156 -5.49 1.55 12.30
N SER A 157 -4.92 2.58 11.67
CA SER A 157 -4.22 3.67 12.33
C SER A 157 -4.86 4.98 11.90
N VAL A 158 -5.57 5.61 12.85
CA VAL A 158 -6.23 6.91 12.67
C VAL A 158 -5.20 8.02 12.41
N PRO A 159 -4.08 8.12 13.15
CA PRO A 159 -3.07 9.16 12.91
C PRO A 159 -2.46 9.09 11.50
N SER A 160 -2.28 7.87 10.97
CA SER A 160 -1.72 7.64 9.62
C SER A 160 -2.77 7.51 8.53
N ARG A 161 -4.07 7.60 8.88
CA ARG A 161 -5.23 7.46 7.99
C ARG A 161 -5.13 6.22 7.10
N VAL A 162 -4.86 5.08 7.71
CA VAL A 162 -4.65 3.79 7.03
C VAL A 162 -5.50 2.70 7.65
N VAL A 163 -6.05 1.83 6.80
CA VAL A 163 -6.82 0.65 7.18
C VAL A 163 -6.17 -0.58 6.58
N LEU A 164 -6.00 -1.59 7.41
CA LEU A 164 -5.36 -2.86 7.06
C LEU A 164 -6.43 -3.95 6.89
N LEU A 165 -6.37 -4.66 5.77
CA LEU A 165 -7.22 -5.81 5.48
C LEU A 165 -6.36 -7.06 5.29
N SER A 166 -6.81 -8.20 5.79
CA SER A 166 -6.10 -9.48 5.64
C SER A 166 -7.02 -10.67 5.88
N ARG A 167 -6.79 -11.78 5.19
CA ARG A 167 -7.46 -13.06 5.46
C ARG A 167 -6.83 -13.84 6.63
N LEU A 168 -5.71 -13.36 7.18
CA LEU A 168 -5.02 -14.02 8.28
C LEU A 168 -5.78 -13.88 9.61
N LYS A 169 -5.74 -14.94 10.44
CA LYS A 169 -6.28 -14.93 11.80
C LYS A 169 -5.37 -14.26 12.83
N LYS A 170 -4.07 -14.11 12.51
CA LYS A 170 -3.04 -13.48 13.33
C LYS A 170 -2.01 -12.81 12.41
N PRO A 171 -1.46 -11.64 12.78
CA PRO A 171 -0.44 -10.98 11.98
C PRO A 171 0.85 -11.80 11.96
N ILE A 172 1.55 -11.77 10.82
CA ILE A 172 2.91 -12.28 10.71
C ILE A 172 3.84 -11.28 11.40
N ARG A 173 4.48 -11.72 12.49
CA ARG A 173 5.41 -10.88 13.26
C ARG A 173 6.81 -11.04 12.71
N LEU A 174 7.40 -9.95 12.23
CA LEU A 174 8.80 -9.90 11.84
C LEU A 174 9.65 -9.45 13.04
N GLY A 175 10.63 -10.27 13.44
CA GLY A 175 11.54 -9.97 14.54
C GLY A 175 10.88 -9.81 15.92
N LYS A 176 11.41 -8.89 16.75
CA LYS A 176 10.93 -8.61 18.12
C LYS A 176 9.74 -7.62 18.18
N GLY A 177 9.00 -7.40 17.10
CA GLY A 177 7.92 -6.38 16.99
C GLY A 177 6.81 -6.45 18.04
N CYS A 178 5.79 -5.59 18.00
CA CYS A 178 4.78 -5.48 19.08
C CYS A 178 4.15 -6.85 19.47
N PRO A 179 4.23 -7.29 20.75
CA PRO A 179 3.68 -8.56 21.20
C PRO A 179 2.16 -8.66 21.05
N GLU A 180 1.47 -7.53 21.22
CA GLU A 180 0.00 -7.39 21.14
C GLU A 180 -0.49 -7.16 19.68
N GLY A 181 0.44 -7.00 18.73
CA GLY A 181 0.18 -6.99 17.28
C GLY A 181 -0.92 -6.02 16.83
N TRP A 182 -1.82 -6.50 15.98
CA TRP A 182 -2.98 -5.79 15.40
C TRP A 182 -4.06 -5.34 16.42
N LYS A 183 -3.98 -5.78 17.69
CA LYS A 183 -4.94 -5.43 18.75
C LYS A 183 -4.54 -4.16 19.51
N THR A 184 -3.29 -3.75 19.40
CA THR A 184 -2.84 -2.50 20.02
C THR A 184 -3.41 -1.33 19.23
N PRO A 185 -4.29 -0.50 19.82
CA PRO A 185 -4.76 0.68 19.15
C PRO A 185 -3.60 1.66 18.97
N ASP A 186 -3.53 2.27 17.79
CA ASP A 186 -2.60 3.38 17.57
C ASP A 186 -3.13 4.62 18.30
N ILE A 187 -2.34 5.14 19.25
CA ILE A 187 -2.79 6.21 20.13
C ILE A 187 -2.69 7.53 19.37
N GLY A 188 -3.84 8.15 19.13
CA GLY A 188 -3.91 9.47 18.51
C GLY A 188 -5.14 9.68 17.62
N GLY A 189 -5.42 10.94 17.29
CA GLY A 189 -6.43 11.33 16.33
C GLY A 189 -5.84 11.67 14.95
N GLU A 190 -6.70 12.00 13.99
CA GLU A 190 -6.29 12.37 12.62
C GLU A 190 -5.35 13.59 12.54
N GLU A 191 -5.29 14.38 13.61
CA GLU A 191 -4.47 15.58 13.75
C GLU A 191 -3.23 15.38 14.63
N SER A 192 -3.03 14.20 15.23
CA SER A 192 -1.92 13.94 16.15
C SER A 192 -0.81 13.06 15.56
N GLY A 193 -0.94 12.65 14.29
CA GLY A 193 0.09 11.88 13.59
C GLY A 193 1.24 12.74 13.07
N GLU A 194 2.16 12.12 12.30
CA GLU A 194 3.30 12.78 11.63
C GLU A 194 2.90 13.99 10.76
N TYR A 195 1.60 14.10 10.43
CA TYR A 195 1.01 15.11 9.56
C TYR A 195 -0.03 16.00 10.27
N GLY A 196 0.05 16.10 11.61
CA GLY A 196 -0.76 17.01 12.41
C GLY A 196 -0.62 18.48 11.99
N ARG A 197 -1.47 19.36 12.54
CA ARG A 197 -1.40 20.80 12.21
C ARG A 197 0.00 21.34 12.48
N TYR A 198 0.59 22.03 11.51
CA TYR A 198 1.76 22.85 11.77
C TYR A 198 1.37 23.94 12.76
N ALA A 199 2.24 24.27 13.72
CA ALA A 199 2.00 25.28 14.75
C ALA A 199 1.63 26.68 14.19
N SER A 200 1.81 26.91 12.89
CA SER A 200 1.36 28.12 12.19
C SER A 200 -0.14 28.15 11.86
N GLU A 201 -0.89 27.09 12.16
CA GLU A 201 -2.34 26.96 11.94
C GLU A 201 -3.15 26.93 13.27
N ILE A 202 -2.56 27.39 14.38
CA ILE A 202 -3.22 27.66 15.67
C ILE A 202 -3.23 29.16 15.93
#